data_AF-A0A2P0P9I8-F1
#
_entry.id   AF-A0A2P0P9I8-F1
#
_cell.length_a   1.000
_cell.length_b   1.000
_cell.length_c   1.000
_cell.angle_alpha   90.00
_cell.angle_beta   90.00
_cell.angle_gamma   90.00
#
_symmetry.space_group_name_H-M   'P 1'
#
loop_
_entity.id
_entity.type
_entity.pdbx_description
1 polymer ?
#
loop_
_entity_poly.entity_id
_entity_poly.type
_entity_poly.pdbx_seq_one_letter_code
_entity_poly.pdbx_strand_id
1 'polypeptide(L)'
;MLNAMARLKKANNNVEPKIVSVWSSGLTNTRCLPKTQFAVQVWGGSTWQENYDLLDNGFNVIFSHVDAWYLDCGFGNWRATGEAACSPYRTWQNVYKHRPWERMRLDNTRRKQVLGGEVCLWTEQVDENQLDNRLWPRAAALGERLWSDPDDEHDMDAVPQEVFKRMSVFRNRLVELGLKAEPIFPKYCAQNPGECI
;
A
#
# COMPACT_ATOMS: atom_id res chain seq x y z
N MET A 1 14.32 -23.42 -6.29
CA MET A 1 13.00 -23.34 -5.63
C MET A 1 12.73 -24.48 -4.65
N LEU A 2 13.03 -25.76 -4.98
CA LEU A 2 12.75 -26.92 -4.10
C LEU A 2 13.25 -26.76 -2.64
N ASN A 3 14.38 -26.08 -2.44
CA ASN A 3 14.96 -25.91 -1.10
C ASN A 3 14.28 -24.80 -0.26
N ALA A 4 13.64 -23.81 -0.90
CA ALA A 4 12.98 -22.72 -0.18
C ALA A 4 11.64 -23.16 0.41
N MET A 5 10.81 -23.85 -0.36
CA MET A 5 9.51 -24.34 0.11
C MET A 5 9.66 -25.36 1.25
N ALA A 6 10.65 -26.25 1.16
CA ALA A 6 10.95 -27.20 2.23
C ALA A 6 11.34 -26.51 3.55
N ARG A 7 12.16 -25.46 3.47
CA ARG A 7 12.53 -24.64 4.64
C ARG A 7 11.34 -23.89 5.22
N LEU A 8 10.48 -23.35 4.37
CA LEU A 8 9.27 -22.65 4.80
C LEU A 8 8.30 -23.60 5.53
N LYS A 9 8.07 -24.80 4.98
CA LYS A 9 7.29 -25.86 5.64
C LYS A 9 7.87 -26.20 7.01
N LYS A 10 9.20 -26.36 7.11
CA LYS A 10 9.87 -26.64 8.39
C LYS A 10 9.66 -25.50 9.40
N ALA A 11 9.77 -24.25 8.97
CA ALA A 11 9.53 -23.08 9.81
C ALA A 11 8.06 -22.97 10.25
N ASN A 12 7.13 -23.40 9.40
CA ASN A 12 5.71 -23.46 9.68
C ASN A 12 5.29 -24.79 10.35
N ASN A 13 6.06 -25.27 11.32
CA ASN A 13 5.78 -26.49 12.09
C ASN A 13 5.51 -27.74 11.24
N ASN A 14 6.26 -27.90 10.14
CA ASN A 14 6.09 -28.95 9.13
C ASN A 14 4.74 -28.95 8.39
N VAL A 15 3.96 -27.87 8.49
CA VAL A 15 2.71 -27.66 7.74
C VAL A 15 3.01 -26.85 6.49
N GLU A 16 2.58 -27.35 5.33
CA GLU A 16 2.78 -26.63 4.07
C GLU A 16 1.81 -25.43 3.99
N PRO A 17 2.30 -24.20 3.73
CA PRO A 17 1.43 -23.05 3.54
C PRO A 17 0.54 -23.26 2.32
N LYS A 18 -0.74 -22.89 2.43
CA LYS A 18 -1.69 -22.98 1.31
C LYS A 18 -1.31 -22.04 0.16
N ILE A 19 -0.85 -20.84 0.52
CA ILE A 19 -0.37 -19.80 -0.40
C ILE A 19 0.89 -19.19 0.20
N VAL A 20 1.86 -18.88 -0.66
CA VAL A 20 3.07 -18.15 -0.33
C VAL A 20 3.09 -16.85 -1.13
N SER A 21 3.30 -15.71 -0.47
CA SER A 21 3.50 -14.44 -1.18
C SER A 21 4.96 -14.29 -1.60
N VAL A 22 5.17 -13.72 -2.79
CA VAL A 22 6.49 -13.30 -3.30
C VAL A 22 6.38 -11.91 -3.90
N TRP A 23 7.46 -11.14 -3.85
CA TRP A 23 7.52 -9.86 -4.55
C TRP A 23 7.56 -10.05 -6.07
N SER A 24 6.92 -9.13 -6.78
CA SER A 24 7.06 -9.04 -8.23
C SER A 24 8.53 -8.82 -8.62
N SER A 25 9.02 -9.63 -9.55
CA SER A 25 10.44 -9.68 -9.94
C SER A 25 10.60 -10.43 -11.27
N GLY A 26 11.83 -10.55 -11.76
CA GLY A 26 12.13 -11.38 -12.93
C GLY A 26 11.62 -12.83 -12.81
N LEU A 27 11.52 -13.38 -11.59
CA LEU A 27 11.00 -14.73 -11.35
C LEU A 27 9.50 -14.85 -11.65
N THR A 28 8.70 -13.83 -11.30
CA THR A 28 7.24 -13.83 -11.50
C THR A 28 6.85 -13.58 -12.94
N ASN A 29 7.81 -13.17 -13.79
CA ASN A 29 7.65 -13.12 -15.24
C ASN A 29 7.96 -14.46 -15.94
N THR A 30 8.36 -15.50 -15.20
CA THR A 30 8.62 -16.83 -15.76
C THR A 30 7.43 -17.78 -15.58
N ARG A 31 7.37 -18.83 -16.40
CA ARG A 31 6.34 -19.90 -16.27
C ARG A 31 6.60 -20.86 -15.11
N CYS A 32 7.63 -20.63 -14.29
CA CYS A 32 8.15 -21.59 -13.33
C CYS A 32 7.43 -21.57 -11.96
N LEU A 33 6.57 -20.58 -11.70
CA LEU A 33 5.84 -20.44 -10.45
C LEU A 33 4.39 -20.97 -10.57
N PRO A 34 3.99 -21.98 -9.76
CA PRO A 34 2.61 -22.45 -9.71
C PRO A 34 1.66 -21.39 -9.12
N LYS A 35 0.73 -20.89 -9.94
CA LYS A 35 -0.20 -19.81 -9.53
C LYS A 35 -1.18 -20.20 -8.43
N THR A 36 -1.41 -21.49 -8.22
CA THR A 36 -2.25 -22.02 -7.14
C THR A 36 -1.56 -22.05 -5.78
N GLN A 37 -0.23 -21.89 -5.75
CA GLN A 37 0.57 -21.90 -4.52
C GLN A 37 1.20 -20.53 -4.22
N PHE A 38 1.29 -19.65 -5.21
CA PHE A 38 1.94 -18.35 -5.07
C PHE A 38 0.98 -17.20 -5.37
N ALA A 39 0.97 -16.22 -4.46
CA ALA A 39 0.43 -14.88 -4.71
C ALA A 39 1.59 -13.91 -4.93
N VAL A 40 1.37 -12.87 -5.73
CA VAL A 40 2.42 -11.89 -6.06
C VAL A 40 2.08 -10.55 -5.41
N GLN A 41 2.98 -10.05 -4.58
CA GLN A 41 2.90 -8.68 -4.06
C GLN A 41 3.62 -7.74 -5.03
N VAL A 42 2.87 -6.84 -5.64
CA VAL A 42 3.33 -6.00 -6.76
C VAL A 42 3.73 -4.65 -6.22
N TRP A 43 5.01 -4.31 -6.37
CA TRP A 43 5.57 -3.06 -5.86
C TRP A 43 5.86 -2.03 -6.94
N GLY A 44 5.84 -2.44 -8.21
CA GLY A 44 6.10 -1.56 -9.36
C GLY A 44 5.16 -0.35 -9.41
N GLY A 45 5.46 0.58 -10.31
CA GLY A 45 4.59 1.73 -10.52
C GLY A 45 3.19 1.32 -10.98
N SER A 46 2.17 2.05 -10.55
CA SER A 46 0.76 1.70 -10.82
C SER A 46 0.37 1.68 -12.30
N THR A 47 1.15 2.35 -13.15
CA THR A 47 0.95 2.41 -14.61
C THR A 47 1.80 1.39 -15.36
N TRP A 48 2.62 0.60 -14.67
CA TRP A 48 3.51 -0.36 -15.31
C TRP A 48 2.73 -1.55 -15.87
N GLN A 49 3.18 -2.06 -17.02
CA GLN A 49 2.56 -3.17 -17.72
C GLN A 49 2.54 -4.47 -16.89
N GLU A 50 3.51 -4.62 -15.98
CA GLU A 50 3.63 -5.77 -15.06
C GLU A 50 2.31 -6.06 -14.30
N ASN A 51 1.54 -5.01 -13.95
CA ASN A 51 0.28 -5.16 -13.24
C ASN A 51 -0.74 -5.99 -14.03
N TYR A 52 -0.83 -5.77 -15.34
CA TYR A 52 -1.70 -6.55 -16.23
C TYR A 52 -1.12 -7.92 -16.50
N ASP A 53 0.19 -8.00 -16.73
CA ASP A 53 0.87 -9.26 -17.06
C ASP A 53 0.73 -10.29 -15.92
N LEU A 54 0.82 -9.86 -14.66
CA LEU A 54 0.65 -10.75 -13.51
C LEU A 54 -0.79 -11.30 -13.42
N LEU A 55 -1.79 -10.45 -13.65
CA LEU A 55 -3.20 -10.85 -13.69
C LEU A 55 -3.48 -11.79 -14.86
N ASP A 56 -2.98 -11.47 -16.06
CA ASP A 56 -3.15 -12.27 -17.28
C ASP A 56 -2.44 -13.62 -17.21
N ASN A 57 -1.33 -13.69 -16.47
CA ASN A 57 -0.65 -14.93 -16.16
C ASN A 57 -1.41 -15.79 -15.12
N GLY A 58 -2.48 -15.27 -14.52
CA GLY A 58 -3.36 -15.98 -13.61
C GLY A 58 -2.92 -15.95 -12.15
N PHE A 59 -2.04 -15.03 -11.75
CA PHE A 59 -1.66 -14.87 -10.35
C PHE A 59 -2.74 -14.14 -9.56
N ASN A 60 -2.86 -14.49 -8.27
CA ASN A 60 -3.49 -13.61 -7.31
C ASN A 60 -2.48 -12.52 -6.89
N VAL A 61 -2.95 -11.29 -6.74
CA VAL A 61 -2.09 -10.13 -6.52
C VAL A 61 -2.43 -9.37 -5.24
N ILE A 62 -1.40 -8.87 -4.57
CA ILE A 62 -1.51 -7.86 -3.51
C ILE A 62 -0.85 -6.60 -4.05
N PHE A 63 -1.58 -5.49 -4.13
CA PHE A 63 -1.00 -4.25 -4.63
C PHE A 63 -0.22 -3.52 -3.52
N SER A 64 0.97 -3.05 -3.87
CA SER A 64 1.85 -2.24 -3.01
C SER A 64 2.59 -1.20 -3.86
N HIS A 65 1.90 -0.57 -4.82
CA HIS A 65 2.54 0.30 -5.82
C HIS A 65 3.37 1.43 -5.19
N VAL A 66 4.63 1.53 -5.60
CA VAL A 66 5.63 2.49 -5.08
C VAL A 66 5.22 3.97 -5.22
N ASP A 67 4.41 4.29 -6.23
CA ASP A 67 3.92 5.65 -6.50
C ASP A 67 2.74 6.07 -5.61
N ALA A 68 2.22 5.16 -4.77
CA ALA A 68 1.08 5.45 -3.90
C ALA A 68 1.23 4.94 -2.46
N TRP A 69 1.70 3.70 -2.26
CA TRP A 69 1.60 2.98 -0.98
C TRP A 69 2.95 2.70 -0.31
N TYR A 70 4.05 3.27 -0.80
CA TYR A 70 5.33 3.28 -0.09
C TYR A 70 5.44 4.51 0.82
N LEU A 71 5.53 4.29 2.12
CA LEU A 71 5.46 5.33 3.16
C LEU A 71 6.83 5.89 3.56
N ASP A 72 7.91 5.21 3.16
CA ASP A 72 9.31 5.62 3.33
C ASP A 72 9.79 6.65 2.30
N CYS A 73 9.02 6.87 1.22
CA CYS A 73 9.37 7.80 0.15
C CYS A 73 9.36 9.28 0.59
N GLY A 74 10.20 10.11 -0.06
CA GLY A 74 10.13 11.57 0.06
C GLY A 74 11.01 12.19 1.15
N PHE A 75 11.89 11.42 1.78
CA PHE A 75 12.79 11.89 2.86
C PHE A 75 14.24 12.12 2.41
N GLY A 76 14.44 12.30 1.10
CA GLY A 76 15.76 12.50 0.50
C GLY A 76 16.57 11.21 0.40
N ASN A 77 17.87 11.38 0.15
CA ASN A 77 18.81 10.29 -0.02
C ASN A 77 19.48 9.96 1.31
N TRP A 78 19.54 8.68 1.68
CA TRP A 78 20.45 8.21 2.74
C TRP A 78 21.85 7.86 2.21
N ARG A 79 21.98 7.61 0.90
CA ARG A 79 23.27 7.38 0.24
C ARG A 79 23.92 8.71 -0.13
N ALA A 80 25.26 8.78 -0.05
CA ALA A 80 26.03 9.95 -0.43
C ALA A 80 25.92 10.30 -1.93
N THR A 81 25.61 9.32 -2.76
CA THR A 81 25.38 9.47 -4.20
C THR A 81 24.18 8.62 -4.65
N GLY A 82 23.53 9.03 -5.74
CA GLY A 82 22.34 8.37 -6.29
C GLY A 82 21.06 9.17 -6.10
N GLU A 83 19.97 8.72 -6.72
CA GLU A 83 18.64 9.32 -6.57
C GLU A 83 17.85 8.70 -5.41
N ALA A 84 16.87 9.44 -4.90
CA ALA A 84 15.98 8.95 -3.85
C ALA A 84 15.13 7.85 -4.44
N ALA A 85 15.02 6.71 -3.75
CA ALA A 85 14.43 5.51 -4.32
C ALA A 85 13.01 5.72 -4.89
N CYS A 86 12.21 6.61 -4.30
CA CYS A 86 10.81 6.75 -4.67
C CYS A 86 10.15 8.11 -4.36
N SER A 87 10.89 9.22 -4.34
CA SER A 87 10.31 10.56 -4.14
C SER A 87 9.19 10.90 -5.14
N PRO A 88 8.22 11.79 -4.82
CA PRO A 88 8.06 12.55 -3.57
C PRO A 88 7.41 11.75 -2.42
N TYR A 89 7.17 12.42 -1.29
CA TYR A 89 6.41 11.90 -0.15
C TYR A 89 4.99 11.48 -0.58
N ARG A 90 4.51 10.34 -0.05
CA ARG A 90 3.11 9.91 -0.24
C ARG A 90 2.26 10.50 0.87
N THR A 91 1.43 11.47 0.53
CA THR A 91 0.45 12.04 1.47
C THR A 91 -0.67 11.02 1.73
N TRP A 92 -1.44 11.19 2.81
CA TRP A 92 -2.59 10.33 3.07
C TRP A 92 -3.64 10.42 1.95
N GLN A 93 -3.75 11.58 1.27
CA GLN A 93 -4.60 11.74 0.09
C GLN A 93 -4.09 10.91 -1.09
N ASN A 94 -2.77 10.88 -1.34
CA ASN A 94 -2.23 10.01 -2.38
C ASN A 94 -2.55 8.53 -2.10
N VAL A 95 -2.38 8.10 -0.84
CA VAL A 95 -2.73 6.74 -0.41
C VAL A 95 -4.22 6.45 -0.61
N TYR A 96 -5.10 7.35 -0.17
CA TYR A 96 -6.55 7.18 -0.21
C TYR A 96 -7.13 7.14 -1.63
N LYS A 97 -6.66 8.03 -2.51
CA LYS A 97 -7.11 8.14 -3.90
C LYS A 97 -6.66 6.99 -4.78
N HIS A 98 -5.67 6.23 -4.32
CA HIS A 98 -5.12 5.15 -5.09
C HIS A 98 -6.09 3.96 -5.12
N ARG A 99 -6.70 3.75 -6.29
CA ARG A 99 -7.63 2.64 -6.57
C ARG A 99 -7.18 1.90 -7.84
N PRO A 100 -6.17 1.01 -7.74
CA PRO A 100 -5.63 0.27 -8.88
C PRO A 100 -6.71 -0.39 -9.73
N TRP A 101 -7.65 -1.08 -9.08
CA TRP A 101 -8.69 -1.87 -9.73
C TRP A 101 -9.62 -1.03 -10.60
N GLU A 102 -9.92 0.20 -10.18
CA GLU A 102 -10.70 1.15 -10.99
C GLU A 102 -9.87 1.76 -12.12
N ARG A 103 -8.65 2.25 -11.82
CA ARG A 103 -7.80 2.90 -12.83
C ARG A 103 -7.39 1.96 -13.95
N MET A 104 -7.11 0.70 -13.63
CA MET A 104 -6.80 -0.35 -14.60
C MET A 104 -8.04 -0.89 -15.32
N ARG A 105 -9.25 -0.47 -14.90
CA ARG A 105 -10.53 -0.96 -15.44
C ARG A 105 -10.61 -2.48 -15.44
N LEU A 106 -10.27 -3.10 -14.31
CA LEU A 106 -10.28 -4.56 -14.18
C LEU A 106 -11.70 -5.11 -14.34
N ASP A 107 -11.83 -6.15 -15.15
CA ASP A 107 -13.07 -6.91 -15.27
C ASP A 107 -13.34 -7.75 -14.01
N ASN A 108 -14.52 -8.36 -13.95
CA ASN A 108 -14.93 -9.18 -12.79
C ASN A 108 -14.00 -10.37 -12.53
N THR A 109 -13.28 -10.87 -13.53
CA THR A 109 -12.36 -12.00 -13.38
C THR A 109 -11.07 -11.52 -12.73
N ARG A 110 -10.44 -10.48 -13.29
CA ARG A 110 -9.22 -9.89 -12.76
C ARG A 110 -9.43 -9.26 -11.39
N ARG A 111 -10.59 -8.66 -11.12
CA ARG A 111 -10.94 -8.14 -9.79
C ARG A 111 -10.90 -9.22 -8.71
N LYS A 112 -11.33 -10.46 -9.01
CA LYS A 112 -11.28 -11.58 -8.05
C LYS A 112 -9.87 -12.07 -7.74
N GLN A 113 -8.90 -11.76 -8.61
CA GLN A 113 -7.50 -12.09 -8.37
C GLN A 113 -6.83 -11.08 -7.43
N VAL A 114 -7.41 -9.90 -7.23
CA VAL A 114 -6.90 -8.88 -6.30
C VAL A 114 -7.27 -9.29 -4.87
N LEU A 115 -6.27 -9.66 -4.09
CA LEU A 115 -6.44 -10.06 -2.68
C LEU A 115 -6.55 -8.85 -1.75
N GLY A 116 -6.13 -7.68 -2.20
CA GLY A 116 -6.14 -6.43 -1.45
C GLY A 116 -4.91 -5.59 -1.74
N GLY A 117 -4.45 -4.87 -0.71
CA GLY A 117 -3.27 -4.02 -0.78
C GLY A 117 -2.52 -3.95 0.52
N GLU A 118 -1.28 -3.47 0.45
CA GLU A 118 -0.43 -3.28 1.62
C GLU A 118 0.41 -2.02 1.44
N VAL A 119 0.36 -1.12 2.44
CA VAL A 119 1.35 -0.04 2.56
C VAL A 119 2.68 -0.64 2.98
N CYS A 120 3.75 -0.20 2.34
CA CYS A 120 5.10 -0.62 2.67
C CYS A 120 5.81 0.52 3.40
N LEU A 121 6.47 0.22 4.50
CA LEU A 121 7.36 1.15 5.18
C LEU A 121 8.74 0.50 5.27
N TRP A 122 9.57 0.75 4.26
CA TRP A 122 10.97 0.32 4.31
C TRP A 122 11.74 1.14 5.36
N THR A 123 12.80 0.55 5.90
CA THR A 123 13.40 1.00 7.17
C THR A 123 14.81 1.56 7.04
N GLU A 124 15.26 1.89 5.83
CA GLU A 124 16.58 2.52 5.61
C GLU A 124 16.76 3.81 6.41
N GLN A 125 15.66 4.55 6.65
CA GLN A 125 15.63 5.79 7.43
C GLN A 125 14.52 5.77 8.50
N VAL A 126 14.15 4.59 9.01
CA VAL A 126 13.11 4.42 10.03
C VAL A 126 13.59 3.51 11.14
N ASP A 127 13.49 4.00 12.37
CA ASP A 127 13.72 3.29 13.61
C ASP A 127 12.44 3.31 14.48
N GLU A 128 12.52 2.76 15.69
CA GLU A 128 11.42 2.74 16.66
C GLU A 128 10.88 4.12 17.04
N ASN A 129 11.69 5.18 16.89
CA ASN A 129 11.27 6.53 17.23
C ASN A 129 10.36 7.15 16.14
N GLN A 130 10.46 6.62 14.91
CA GLN A 130 9.81 7.12 13.71
C GLN A 130 8.64 6.24 13.25
N LEU A 131 8.57 4.97 13.67
CA LEU A 131 7.55 4.03 13.19
C LEU A 131 6.14 4.64 13.20
N ASP A 132 5.71 5.18 14.33
CA ASP A 132 4.36 5.75 14.49
C ASP A 132 4.09 6.92 13.53
N ASN A 133 5.02 7.88 13.44
CA ASN A 133 4.80 9.08 12.64
C ASN A 133 4.94 8.81 11.14
N ARG A 134 5.65 7.75 10.75
CA ARG A 134 5.71 7.32 9.35
C ARG A 134 4.51 6.49 8.96
N LEU A 135 4.00 5.65 9.86
CA LEU A 135 2.88 4.77 9.54
C LEU A 135 1.54 5.50 9.62
N TRP A 136 1.34 6.28 10.68
CA TRP A 136 0.04 6.86 11.02
C TRP A 136 -0.02 8.37 10.77
N PRO A 137 -1.11 8.89 10.14
CA PRO A 137 -2.36 8.19 9.86
C PRO A 137 -2.46 7.68 8.41
N ARG A 138 -1.40 7.73 7.61
CA ARG A 138 -1.44 7.32 6.19
C ARG A 138 -1.90 5.88 6.00
N ALA A 139 -1.48 4.95 6.86
CA ALA A 139 -1.98 3.58 6.83
C ALA A 139 -3.50 3.48 7.05
N ALA A 140 -4.10 4.38 7.83
CA ALA A 140 -5.54 4.41 8.03
C ALA A 140 -6.30 4.78 6.75
N ALA A 141 -5.69 5.61 5.90
CA ALA A 141 -6.26 5.95 4.60
C ALA A 141 -6.38 4.71 3.69
N LEU A 142 -5.35 3.86 3.67
CA LEU A 142 -5.42 2.57 2.98
C LEU A 142 -6.45 1.64 3.65
N GLY A 143 -6.48 1.62 4.98
CA GLY A 143 -7.42 0.80 5.75
C GLY A 143 -8.88 1.02 5.33
N GLU A 144 -9.31 2.27 5.21
CA GLU A 144 -10.66 2.58 4.71
C GLU A 144 -10.86 2.16 3.25
N ARG A 145 -9.86 2.41 2.41
CA ARG A 145 -9.93 2.10 0.98
C ARG A 145 -10.08 0.61 0.73
N LEU A 146 -9.38 -0.24 1.49
CA LEU A 146 -9.49 -1.69 1.39
C LEU A 146 -10.70 -2.27 2.12
N TRP A 147 -11.24 -1.56 3.12
CA TRP A 147 -12.36 -2.02 3.92
C TRP A 147 -13.71 -1.79 3.23
N SER A 148 -14.00 -0.53 2.87
CA SER A 148 -15.30 -0.13 2.34
C SER A 148 -15.27 0.29 0.88
N ASP A 149 -14.07 0.61 0.35
CA ASP A 149 -13.86 1.18 -1.00
C ASP A 149 -15.01 2.10 -1.45
N PRO A 150 -15.28 3.20 -0.72
CA PRO A 150 -16.45 4.03 -1.00
C PRO A 150 -16.40 4.51 -2.45
N ASP A 151 -17.54 4.42 -3.13
CA ASP A 151 -17.66 4.85 -4.51
C ASP A 151 -17.71 6.37 -4.57
N ASP A 152 -16.58 6.97 -4.91
CA ASP A 152 -16.45 8.40 -5.10
C ASP A 152 -16.92 8.71 -6.54
N GLU A 153 -18.24 8.69 -6.78
CA GLU A 153 -18.91 8.63 -8.10
C GLU A 153 -18.44 9.64 -9.17
N HIS A 154 -17.63 10.65 -8.84
CA HIS A 154 -17.36 11.79 -9.73
C HIS A 154 -15.89 12.17 -9.95
N ASP A 155 -14.94 11.80 -9.09
CA ASP A 155 -13.53 12.17 -9.29
C ASP A 155 -12.55 11.28 -8.51
N MET A 156 -11.80 10.46 -9.25
CA MET A 156 -10.77 9.54 -8.71
C MET A 156 -9.48 10.26 -8.26
N ASP A 157 -9.37 11.55 -8.56
CA ASP A 157 -8.24 12.40 -8.23
C ASP A 157 -8.57 13.44 -7.14
N ALA A 158 -9.83 13.53 -6.70
CA ALA A 158 -10.26 14.29 -5.54
C ALA A 158 -10.42 13.41 -4.29
N VAL A 159 -10.37 14.04 -3.12
CA VAL A 159 -10.75 13.42 -1.85
C VAL A 159 -11.99 14.17 -1.34
N PRO A 160 -13.12 13.49 -1.07
CA PRO A 160 -14.31 14.17 -0.54
C PRO A 160 -14.03 14.86 0.79
N GLN A 161 -14.65 16.02 1.03
CA GLN A 161 -14.48 16.78 2.28
C GLN A 161 -14.81 15.96 3.54
N GLU A 162 -15.77 15.03 3.46
CA GLU A 162 -16.11 14.13 4.57
C GLU A 162 -14.98 13.19 4.98
N VAL A 163 -14.11 12.80 4.03
CA VAL A 163 -12.93 11.98 4.32
C VAL A 163 -11.91 12.79 5.12
N PHE A 164 -11.69 14.07 4.79
CA PHE A 164 -10.82 14.95 5.59
C PHE A 164 -11.29 15.07 7.04
N LYS A 165 -12.60 15.23 7.25
CA LYS A 165 -13.19 15.31 8.60
C LYS A 165 -12.95 14.01 9.37
N ARG A 166 -13.25 12.85 8.78
CA ARG A 166 -13.07 11.54 9.43
C ARG A 166 -11.61 11.23 9.70
N MET A 167 -10.72 11.53 8.76
CA MET A 167 -9.27 11.38 8.92
C MET A 167 -8.73 12.23 10.09
N SER A 168 -9.22 13.47 10.23
CA SER A 168 -8.89 14.36 11.37
C SER A 168 -9.26 13.75 12.72
N VAL A 169 -10.51 13.29 12.84
CA VAL A 169 -11.02 12.66 14.07
C VAL A 169 -10.24 11.39 14.39
N PHE A 170 -10.00 10.55 13.38
CA PHE A 170 -9.26 9.30 13.56
C PHE A 170 -7.82 9.55 13.98
N ARG A 171 -7.13 10.51 13.36
CA ARG A 171 -5.77 10.91 13.73
C ARG A 171 -5.70 11.39 15.19
N ASN A 172 -6.66 12.19 15.63
CA ASN A 172 -6.70 12.64 17.03
C ASN A 172 -6.92 11.46 17.99
N ARG A 173 -7.79 10.52 17.63
CA ARG A 173 -7.99 9.29 18.40
C ARG A 173 -6.71 8.46 18.51
N LEU A 174 -5.92 8.34 17.44
CA LEU A 174 -4.62 7.64 17.50
C LEU A 174 -3.67 8.31 18.50
N VAL A 175 -3.63 9.64 18.54
CA VAL A 175 -2.83 10.39 19.52
C VAL A 175 -3.33 10.19 20.95
N GLU A 176 -4.65 10.20 21.16
CA GLU A 176 -5.26 9.89 22.47
C GLU A 176 -4.94 8.46 22.96
N LEU A 177 -4.72 7.53 22.04
CA LEU A 177 -4.28 6.15 22.32
C LEU A 177 -2.76 6.03 22.56
N GLY A 178 -2.02 7.14 22.50
CA GLY A 178 -0.58 7.18 22.77
C GLY A 178 0.31 6.99 21.54
N LEU A 179 -0.26 6.87 20.33
CA LEU A 179 0.52 6.77 19.09
C LEU A 179 1.02 8.16 18.65
N LYS A 180 2.27 8.24 18.20
CA LYS A 180 2.86 9.48 17.68
C LYS A 180 2.46 9.75 16.22
N ALA A 181 1.16 9.75 15.91
CA ALA A 181 0.65 9.95 14.56
C ALA A 181 1.00 11.35 14.01
N GLU A 182 1.44 11.43 12.75
CA GLU A 182 1.83 12.70 12.12
C GLU A 182 0.65 13.68 12.05
N PRO A 183 0.91 14.99 12.13
CA PRO A 183 -0.10 16.01 11.84
C PRO A 183 -0.42 16.05 10.35
N ILE A 184 -1.70 16.13 9.99
CA ILE A 184 -2.17 16.14 8.59
C ILE A 184 -2.51 17.54 8.06
N PHE A 185 -2.78 18.50 8.94
CA PHE A 185 -3.02 19.92 8.67
C PHE A 185 -3.02 20.71 9.99
N PRO A 186 -3.00 22.06 9.96
CA PRO A 186 -3.08 22.87 11.17
C PRO A 186 -4.29 22.55 12.04
N LYS A 187 -4.14 22.61 13.37
CA LYS A 187 -5.24 22.36 14.33
C LYS A 187 -6.47 23.25 14.07
N TYR A 188 -6.26 24.46 13.55
CA TYR A 188 -7.33 25.35 13.12
C TYR A 188 -8.30 24.67 12.13
N CYS A 189 -7.77 23.92 11.16
CA CYS A 189 -8.58 23.23 10.15
C CYS A 189 -9.42 22.09 10.74
N ALA A 190 -8.94 21.46 11.82
CA ALA A 190 -9.73 20.47 12.56
C ALA A 190 -10.89 21.13 13.32
N GLN A 191 -10.71 22.37 13.79
CA GLN A 191 -11.68 23.13 14.57
C GLN A 191 -12.66 23.93 13.70
N ASN A 192 -12.31 24.17 12.44
CA ASN A 192 -13.10 24.94 11.48
C ASN A 192 -13.26 24.14 10.17
N PRO A 193 -14.11 23.09 10.16
CA PRO A 193 -14.31 22.26 8.98
C PRO A 193 -14.85 23.08 7.80
N GLY A 194 -14.20 22.96 6.62
CA GLY A 194 -14.59 23.66 5.40
C GLY A 194 -13.74 24.89 5.05
N GLU A 195 -12.94 25.41 6.00
CA GLU A 195 -12.09 26.59 5.76
C GLU A 195 -10.73 26.26 5.12
N CYS A 196 -10.33 24.99 5.16
CA CYS A 196 -9.01 24.52 4.70
C CYS A 196 -9.05 23.44 3.61
N ILE A 197 -10.24 23.08 3.13
CA ILE A 197 -10.47 21.92 2.26
C ILE A 197 -11.21 22.35 1.01
#